data_AF-A0A1S2CDF0-F1
#
_entry.id   AF-A0A1S2CDF0-F1
#
_cell.length_a   1.000
_cell.length_b   1.000
_cell.length_c   1.000
_cell.angle_alpha   90.00
_cell.angle_beta   90.00
_cell.angle_gamma   90.00
#
_symmetry.space_group_name_H-M   'P 1'
#
loop_
_entity.id
_entity.type
_entity.pdbx_description
1 polymer ?
#
loop_
_entity_poly.entity_id
_entity_poly.type
_entity_poly.pdbx_seq_one_letter_code
_entity_poly.pdbx_strand_id
1 'polypeptide(L)'
;MSQRKRSIITASLLATTLLAASPALLAGNHSSHHGDNQHDMTEMCDNMREGKGHFNKADRQEKMAEQREAMANRLKLSDEQREIWSEMHEEKRQQHEKRMGKWQKKMDERCAQSQK
;
A
#
# COMPACT_ATOMS: atom_id res chain seq x y z
N MET A 1 -9.79 52.35 36.92
CA MET A 1 -10.71 51.40 37.60
C MET A 1 -11.27 50.49 36.52
N SER A 2 -10.63 49.35 36.23
CA SER A 2 -10.98 48.01 36.71
C SER A 2 -12.45 47.64 36.52
N GLN A 3 -12.65 46.40 36.03
CA GLN A 3 -13.86 45.55 36.05
C GLN A 3 -14.56 45.41 34.69
N ARG A 4 -14.78 44.22 34.11
CA ARG A 4 -14.53 42.83 34.50
C ARG A 4 -14.49 41.99 33.21
N LYS A 5 -13.46 41.15 33.09
CA LYS A 5 -13.53 39.88 32.35
C LYS A 5 -14.73 39.08 32.86
N ARG A 6 -15.49 38.42 31.97
CA ARG A 6 -16.16 37.10 32.12
C ARG A 6 -17.32 36.95 31.14
N SER A 7 -17.06 36.30 30.02
CA SER A 7 -18.02 35.34 29.46
C SER A 7 -17.23 34.19 28.87
N ILE A 8 -16.66 33.42 29.80
CA ILE A 8 -16.31 32.02 29.54
C ILE A 8 -17.67 31.31 29.65
N ILE A 9 -18.39 31.24 28.53
CA ILE A 9 -19.55 30.36 28.43
C ILE A 9 -18.98 28.98 28.11
N THR A 10 -18.81 28.23 29.18
CA THR A 10 -18.89 26.77 29.30
C THR A 10 -19.71 26.13 28.17
N ALA A 11 -19.05 25.71 27.10
CA ALA A 11 -19.55 24.71 26.15
C ALA A 11 -18.91 23.37 26.49
N SER A 12 -19.26 22.84 27.66
CA SER A 12 -18.83 21.54 28.13
C SER A 12 -19.96 20.53 27.97
N LEU A 13 -19.61 19.41 27.32
CA LEU A 13 -20.20 18.07 27.43
C LEU A 13 -21.45 17.78 26.59
N LEU A 14 -21.27 17.34 25.33
CA LEU A 14 -22.15 16.33 24.70
C LEU A 14 -21.46 15.63 23.50
N ALA A 15 -20.39 14.85 23.71
CA ALA A 15 -19.87 13.96 22.65
C ALA A 15 -18.93 12.83 23.14
N THR A 16 -19.31 12.02 24.13
CA THR A 16 -18.46 10.89 24.59
C THR A 16 -19.12 9.52 24.61
N THR A 17 -20.31 9.33 24.04
CA THR A 17 -21.00 8.02 24.12
C THR A 17 -20.87 7.11 22.89
N LEU A 18 -20.16 7.51 21.82
CA LEU A 18 -20.07 6.68 20.59
C LEU A 18 -18.89 5.69 20.55
N LEU A 19 -18.09 5.56 21.61
CA LEU A 19 -16.93 4.64 21.64
C LEU A 19 -17.20 3.30 22.33
N ALA A 20 -18.42 3.07 22.85
CA ALA A 20 -18.76 1.84 23.59
C ALA A 20 -19.29 0.69 22.69
N ALA A 21 -19.46 0.90 21.38
CA ALA A 21 -19.84 -0.15 20.44
C ALA A 21 -18.59 -0.75 19.76
N SER A 22 -17.86 -1.55 20.53
CA SER A 22 -17.19 -2.79 20.11
C SER A 22 -16.25 -2.75 18.88
N PRO A 23 -14.91 -2.76 19.09
CA PRO A 23 -13.95 -3.24 18.08
C PRO A 23 -14.07 -4.74 17.78
N ALA A 24 -14.82 -5.51 18.58
CA ALA A 24 -14.91 -6.96 18.48
C ALA A 24 -15.66 -7.48 17.23
N LEU A 25 -16.41 -6.63 16.50
CA LEU A 25 -17.14 -7.02 15.29
C LEU A 25 -16.36 -6.82 13.99
N LEU A 26 -15.19 -6.16 14.02
CA LEU A 26 -14.28 -6.08 12.87
C LEU A 26 -13.23 -7.20 12.86
N ALA A 27 -13.28 -8.12 13.82
CA ALA A 27 -12.69 -9.45 13.69
C ALA A 27 -13.66 -10.39 12.97
N GLY A 28 -14.24 -9.90 11.86
CA GLY A 28 -15.04 -10.71 10.97
C GLY A 28 -14.14 -11.74 10.30
N ASN A 29 -14.03 -12.89 10.96
CA ASN A 29 -13.89 -14.22 10.38
C ASN A 29 -13.15 -14.24 9.03
N HIS A 30 -11.86 -13.86 9.02
CA HIS A 30 -10.96 -14.30 7.97
C HIS A 30 -10.73 -15.79 8.24
N SER A 31 -11.68 -16.62 7.81
CA SER A 31 -11.48 -18.06 7.81
C SER A 31 -10.19 -18.30 7.06
N SER A 32 -9.22 -18.86 7.76
CA SER A 32 -7.93 -19.27 7.24
C SER A 32 -8.18 -20.46 6.31
N HIS A 33 -8.73 -20.18 5.12
CA HIS A 33 -8.48 -20.99 3.95
C HIS A 33 -7.01 -20.77 3.58
N HIS A 34 -6.12 -21.33 4.40
CA HIS A 34 -4.82 -21.77 3.95
C HIS A 34 -5.08 -22.93 3.00
N GLY A 35 -5.63 -22.63 1.82
CA GLY A 35 -5.48 -23.53 0.69
C GLY A 35 -3.99 -23.73 0.51
N ASP A 36 -3.59 -24.97 0.27
CA ASP A 36 -2.26 -25.42 -0.14
C ASP A 36 -1.81 -24.77 -1.46
N ASN A 37 -1.91 -23.45 -1.58
CA ASN A 37 -1.17 -22.65 -2.55
C ASN A 37 0.26 -22.47 -2.02
N GLN A 38 0.90 -23.59 -1.66
CA GLN A 38 2.34 -23.67 -1.75
C GLN A 38 2.61 -23.62 -3.26
N HIS A 39 2.59 -22.41 -3.84
CA HIS A 39 2.99 -22.18 -5.22
C HIS A 39 4.24 -23.00 -5.44
N ASP A 40 4.20 -23.90 -6.42
CA ASP A 40 5.31 -24.80 -6.71
C ASP A 40 6.57 -23.93 -6.79
N MET A 41 7.47 -24.12 -5.82
CA MET A 41 8.67 -23.30 -5.69
C MET A 41 9.48 -23.38 -6.98
N THR A 42 9.41 -24.50 -7.68
CA THR A 42 10.02 -24.73 -8.99
C THR A 42 9.44 -23.79 -10.03
N GLU A 43 8.11 -23.79 -10.19
CA GLU A 43 7.41 -22.91 -11.13
C GLU A 43 7.68 -21.43 -10.83
N MET A 44 7.75 -21.07 -9.55
CA MET A 44 8.05 -19.70 -9.13
C MET A 44 9.50 -19.29 -9.45
N CYS A 45 10.47 -20.18 -9.25
CA CYS A 45 11.87 -19.95 -9.59
C CYS A 45 12.08 -19.87 -11.10
N ASP A 46 11.38 -20.69 -11.88
CA ASP A 46 11.41 -20.66 -13.35
C ASP A 46 10.80 -19.37 -13.88
N ASN A 47 9.63 -18.98 -13.37
CA ASN A 47 9.00 -17.70 -13.71
C ASN A 47 9.88 -16.49 -13.35
N MET A 48 10.61 -16.57 -12.24
CA MET A 48 11.57 -15.53 -11.85
C MET A 48 12.73 -15.43 -12.84
N ARG A 49 13.30 -16.57 -13.22
CA ARG A 49 14.42 -16.66 -14.17
C ARG A 49 14.04 -16.17 -15.56
N GLU A 50 12.84 -16.52 -15.99
CA GLU A 50 12.29 -16.18 -17.31
C GLU A 50 11.61 -14.79 -17.32
N GLY A 51 11.48 -14.13 -16.17
CA GLY A 51 10.83 -12.83 -16.05
C GLY A 51 9.33 -12.85 -16.38
N LYS A 52 8.66 -13.97 -16.15
CA LYS A 52 7.24 -14.19 -16.49
C LYS A 52 6.29 -13.85 -15.35
N GLY A 53 5.01 -13.69 -15.67
CA GLY A 53 3.93 -13.45 -14.71
C GLY A 53 4.21 -12.23 -13.83
N HIS A 54 4.33 -12.45 -12.52
CA HIS A 54 4.55 -11.36 -11.58
C HIS A 54 5.99 -10.79 -11.57
N PHE A 55 6.89 -11.33 -12.39
CA PHE A 55 8.24 -10.82 -12.57
C PHE A 55 8.40 -9.97 -13.85
N ASN A 56 7.39 -9.92 -14.72
CA ASN A 56 7.44 -9.08 -15.92
C ASN A 56 7.36 -7.59 -15.53
N LYS A 57 8.49 -6.89 -15.65
CA LYS A 57 8.61 -5.48 -15.24
C LYS A 57 8.10 -4.51 -16.29
N ALA A 58 8.27 -4.80 -17.58
CA ALA A 58 7.98 -3.85 -18.66
C ALA A 58 6.47 -3.62 -18.82
N ASP A 59 5.69 -4.69 -19.02
CA ASP A 59 4.22 -4.59 -19.16
C ASP A 59 3.55 -3.96 -17.93
N ARG A 60 4.12 -4.23 -16.75
CA ARG A 60 3.62 -3.64 -15.50
C ARG A 60 3.93 -2.16 -15.39
N GLN A 61 5.11 -1.70 -15.82
CA GLN A 61 5.46 -0.28 -15.76
C GLN A 61 4.58 0.55 -16.69
N GLU A 62 4.31 0.06 -17.91
CA GLU A 62 3.43 0.72 -18.86
C GLU A 62 2.00 0.86 -18.31
N LYS A 63 1.40 -0.25 -17.85
CA LYS A 63 0.06 -0.21 -17.22
C LYS A 63 -0.01 0.72 -16.01
N MET A 64 1.04 0.78 -15.20
CA MET A 64 1.09 1.68 -14.05
C MET A 64 1.21 3.14 -14.46
N ALA A 65 1.91 3.45 -15.55
CA ALA A 65 1.98 4.81 -16.10
C ALA A 65 0.61 5.26 -16.63
N GLU A 66 -0.07 4.42 -17.41
CA GLU A 66 -1.42 4.69 -17.90
C GLU A 66 -2.42 4.93 -16.76
N GLN A 67 -2.38 4.09 -15.72
CA GLN A 67 -3.24 4.25 -14.55
C GLN A 67 -2.97 5.55 -13.79
N ARG A 68 -1.71 5.98 -13.69
CA ARG A 68 -1.35 7.24 -13.03
C ARG A 68 -1.93 8.43 -13.78
N GLU A 69 -1.80 8.46 -15.11
CA GLU A 69 -2.37 9.52 -15.94
C GLU A 69 -3.91 9.52 -15.90
N ALA A 70 -4.53 8.34 -16.02
CA ALA A 70 -5.98 8.21 -15.90
C ALA A 70 -6.49 8.73 -14.55
N MET A 71 -5.73 8.49 -13.47
CA MET A 71 -6.08 8.98 -12.14
C MET A 71 -5.89 10.49 -11.99
N ALA A 72 -4.79 11.04 -12.51
CA ALA A 72 -4.56 12.48 -12.53
C ALA A 72 -5.67 13.22 -13.30
N ASN A 73 -6.11 12.67 -14.43
CA ASN A 73 -7.23 13.17 -15.21
C ASN A 73 -8.57 13.08 -14.44
N ARG A 74 -8.84 11.94 -13.80
CA ARG A 74 -10.06 11.73 -13.01
C ARG A 74 -10.16 12.71 -11.83
N LEU A 75 -9.03 12.96 -11.18
CA LEU A 75 -8.92 13.91 -10.07
C LEU A 75 -8.87 15.37 -10.54
N LYS A 76 -8.76 15.60 -11.85
CA LYS A 76 -8.64 16.93 -12.47
C LYS A 76 -7.50 17.75 -11.84
N LEU A 77 -6.36 17.10 -11.64
CA LEU A 77 -5.19 17.76 -11.05
C LEU A 77 -4.66 18.86 -11.97
N SER A 78 -4.31 20.01 -11.38
CA SER A 78 -3.58 21.07 -12.07
C SER A 78 -2.15 20.64 -12.37
N ASP A 79 -1.44 21.41 -13.19
CA ASP A 79 -0.05 21.11 -13.56
C ASP A 79 0.89 21.07 -12.34
N GLU A 80 0.75 22.03 -11.42
CA GLU A 80 1.51 22.03 -10.16
C GLU A 80 1.19 20.81 -9.28
N GLN A 81 -0.08 20.40 -9.22
CA GLN A 81 -0.49 19.21 -8.47
C GLN A 81 0.01 17.92 -9.13
N ARG A 82 0.11 17.89 -10.46
CA ARG A 82 0.66 16.78 -11.23
C ARG A 82 2.16 16.63 -10.99
N GLU A 83 2.88 17.72 -10.84
CA GLU A 83 4.30 17.70 -10.49
C GLU A 83 4.50 17.02 -9.12
N ILE A 84 3.81 17.50 -8.08
CA ILE A 84 3.86 16.90 -6.74
C ILE A 84 3.41 15.42 -6.77
N TRP A 85 2.36 15.12 -7.54
CA TRP A 85 1.87 13.75 -7.72
C TRP A 85 2.93 12.84 -8.36
N SER A 86 3.67 13.35 -9.35
CA SER A 86 4.76 12.63 -10.01
C SER A 86 5.91 12.34 -9.05
N GLU A 87 6.30 13.32 -8.23
CA GLU A 87 7.32 13.16 -7.19
C GLU A 87 6.92 12.09 -6.17
N MET A 88 5.69 12.14 -5.65
CA MET A 88 5.16 11.12 -4.74
C MET A 88 5.20 9.70 -5.34
N HIS A 89 4.92 9.57 -6.63
CA HIS A 89 4.99 8.29 -7.32
C HIS A 89 6.42 7.81 -7.54
N GLU A 90 7.34 8.73 -7.81
CA GLU A 90 8.76 8.43 -7.96
C GLU A 90 9.37 7.97 -6.64
N GLU A 91 9.07 8.66 -5.53
CA GLU A 91 9.48 8.23 -4.19
C GLU A 91 8.98 6.82 -3.86
N LYS A 92 7.69 6.55 -4.13
CA LYS A 92 7.10 5.21 -3.95
C LYS A 92 7.78 4.17 -4.84
N ARG A 93 8.14 4.52 -6.08
CA ARG A 93 8.86 3.62 -6.99
C ARG A 93 10.21 3.23 -6.40
N GLN A 94 10.99 4.20 -5.94
CA GLN A 94 12.30 3.94 -5.33
C GLN A 94 12.21 3.09 -4.06
N GLN A 95 11.20 3.34 -3.21
CA GLN A 95 10.96 2.50 -2.03
C GLN A 95 10.56 1.07 -2.42
N HIS A 96 9.71 0.92 -3.44
CA HIS A 96 9.30 -0.37 -3.96
C HIS A 96 10.51 -1.13 -4.55
N GLU A 97 11.36 -0.49 -5.34
CA GLU A 97 12.57 -1.10 -5.91
C GLU A 97 13.52 -1.61 -4.82
N LYS A 98 13.72 -0.84 -3.73
CA LYS A 98 14.51 -1.31 -2.57
C LYS A 98 13.91 -2.55 -1.91
N ARG A 99 12.57 -2.60 -1.76
CA ARG A 99 11.87 -3.77 -1.19
C ARG A 99 11.99 -4.98 -2.12
N MET A 100 11.79 -4.77 -3.42
CA MET A 100 11.90 -5.81 -4.44
C MET A 100 13.32 -6.37 -4.52
N GLY A 101 14.36 -5.53 -4.42
CA GLY A 101 15.74 -6.00 -4.39
C GLY A 101 16.04 -6.91 -3.18
N LYS A 102 15.51 -6.58 -2.00
CA LYS A 102 15.62 -7.45 -0.82
C LYS A 102 14.84 -8.75 -0.98
N TRP A 103 13.65 -8.67 -1.55
CA TRP A 103 12.81 -9.84 -1.79
C TRP A 103 13.42 -10.78 -2.84
N GLN A 104 13.95 -10.24 -3.94
CA GLN A 104 14.66 -10.98 -4.99
C GLN A 104 15.81 -11.79 -4.40
N LYS A 105 16.66 -11.18 -3.55
CA LYS A 105 17.76 -11.91 -2.88
C LYS A 105 17.29 -13.09 -2.04
N LYS A 106 16.22 -12.91 -1.25
CA LYS A 106 15.63 -14.00 -0.46
C LYS A 106 15.06 -15.10 -1.36
N MET A 107 14.52 -14.72 -2.51
CA MET A 107 14.00 -15.67 -3.49
C MET A 107 15.13 -16.46 -4.14
N ASP A 108 16.23 -15.81 -4.52
CA ASP A 108 17.43 -16.48 -5.04
C ASP A 108 17.98 -17.51 -4.04
N GLU A 109 18.06 -17.15 -2.75
CA GLU A 109 18.47 -18.07 -1.68
C GLU A 109 17.52 -19.27 -1.55
N ARG A 110 16.20 -19.03 -1.60
CA ARG A 110 15.18 -20.10 -1.53
C ARG A 110 15.26 -21.03 -2.73
N CYS A 111 15.41 -20.48 -3.94
CA CYS A 111 15.58 -21.26 -5.16
C CYS A 111 16.86 -22.10 -5.14
N ALA A 112 17.96 -21.57 -4.58
CA ALA A 112 19.20 -22.31 -4.43
C ALA A 112 19.10 -23.44 -3.39
N GLN A 113 18.28 -23.26 -2.34
CA GLN A 113 18.03 -24.31 -1.33
C GLN A 113 17.11 -25.42 -1.84
N SER A 114 16.12 -25.10 -2.69
CA SER A 114 15.21 -26.11 -3.25
C SER A 114 15.83 -26.96 -4.36
N GLN A 115 16.98 -26.56 -4.90
CA GLN A 115 17.73 -27.31 -5.91
C GLN A 115 18.82 -28.23 -5.32
N LYS A 116 18.99 -28.25 -4.00
CA LYS A 116 19.86 -29.19 -3.27
C LYS A 116 19.06 -30.40 -2.80
#